data_AF-A0A356U2Y0-F1
#
_entry.id   AF-A0A356U2Y0-F1
#
_cell.length_a   1.000
_cell.length_b   1.000
_cell.length_c   1.000
_cell.angle_alpha   90.00
_cell.angle_beta   90.00
_cell.angle_gamma   90.00
#
_symmetry.space_group_name_H-M   'P 1'
#
loop_
_entity.id
_entity.type
_entity.pdbx_description
1 polymer ?
#
loop_
_entity_poly.entity_id
_entity_poly.type
_entity_poly.pdbx_seq_one_letter_code
_entity_poly.pdbx_strand_id
1 'polypeptide(L)' 'MQGPVIHKILPQDVHDQMSNRGEFVGWRDDLDDGFIHCSTTPQLAGTLAKHFEGFDRLVLLSFDAAILPGVTWET' A
#
# COMPACT_ATOMS: atom_id res chain seq x y z
N MET A 1 19.30 -5.38 -8.39
CA MET A 1 18.37 -6.09 -9.30
C MET A 1 17.05 -5.37 -9.19
N GLN A 2 16.32 -5.16 -10.30
CA GLN A 2 15.00 -4.51 -10.25
C GLN A 2 13.93 -5.60 -10.27
N GLY A 3 13.17 -5.72 -9.18
CA GLY A 3 12.04 -6.64 -9.06
C GLY A 3 10.72 -6.04 -9.56
N PRO A 4 9.61 -6.79 -9.48
CA PRO A 4 8.29 -6.25 -9.76
C PRO A 4 7.97 -5.09 -8.80
N VAL A 5 7.37 -4.03 -9.33
CA VAL A 5 6.94 -2.89 -8.52
C VAL A 5 5.58 -3.22 -7.90
N ILE A 6 5.49 -3.03 -6.59
CA ILE A 6 4.23 -3.08 -5.84
C ILE A 6 3.91 -1.71 -5.28
N HIS A 7 2.62 -1.48 -5.03
CA HIS A 7 2.12 -0.19 -4.62
C HIS A 7 1.27 -0.30 -3.36
N LYS A 8 1.43 0.67 -2.46
CA LYS A 8 0.50 0.90 -1.36
C LYS A 8 -0.28 2.18 -1.63
N ILE A 9 -1.60 2.11 -1.52
CA ILE A 9 -2.48 3.28 -1.54
C ILE A 9 -2.91 3.56 -0.10
N LEU A 10 -2.87 4.83 0.29
CA LEU A 10 -3.38 5.29 1.58
C LEU A 10 -3.83 6.76 1.50
N PRO A 11 -4.70 7.24 2.39
CA PRO A 11 -5.03 8.66 2.49
C PRO A 11 -3.84 9.53 2.91
N GLN A 12 -3.86 10.80 2.50
CA GLN A 12 -2.78 11.75 2.81
C GLN A 12 -2.54 11.92 4.32
N ASP A 13 -3.59 12.00 5.14
CA ASP A 13 -3.47 12.18 6.58
C ASP A 13 -2.80 10.97 7.27
N VAL A 14 -3.05 9.76 6.76
CA VAL A 14 -2.37 8.54 7.22
C VAL A 14 -0.89 8.58 6.84
N HIS A 15 -0.56 9.04 5.62
CA HIS A 15 0.82 9.19 5.17
C HIS A 15 1.59 10.21 6.03
N ASP A 16 0.95 11.32 6.39
CA ASP A 16 1.57 12.36 7.22
C ASP A 16 1.85 11.86 8.64
N GLN A 17 0.93 11.08 9.23
CA GLN A 17 1.13 10.44 10.53
C GLN A 17 2.28 9.43 10.53
N MET A 18 2.37 8.62 9.48
CA MET A 18 3.45 7.65 9.26
C MET A 18 4.81 8.35 9.11
N SER A 19 4.86 9.42 8.30
CA SER A 19 6.09 10.18 8.04
C SER A 19 6.70 10.75 9.32
N ASN A 20 5.87 11.13 10.29
CA ASN A 20 6.34 11.60 11.60
C ASN A 20 6.90 10.50 12.50
N ARG A 21 6.48 9.24 12.31
CA ARG A 21 6.94 8.07 13.10
C ARG A 21 8.16 7.40 12.48
N GLY A 22 8.36 7.56 11.17
CA GLY A 22 9.41 6.87 10.41
C GLY A 22 9.08 5.42 10.10
N GLU A 23 7.87 4.96 10.40
CA GLU A 23 7.41 3.58 10.14
C GLU A 23 5.94 3.55 9.72
N PHE A 24 5.59 2.58 8.88
CA PHE A 24 4.21 2.25 8.54
C PHE A 24 3.84 0.91 9.15
N VAL A 25 2.86 0.91 10.05
CA VAL A 25 2.39 -0.30 10.74
C VAL A 25 1.12 -0.89 10.15
N GLY A 26 0.59 -0.30 9.07
CA GLY A 26 -0.68 -0.68 8.44
C GLY A 26 -1.80 0.33 8.67
N TRP A 27 -2.85 0.24 7.84
CA TRP A 27 -4.07 1.04 7.95
C TRP A 27 -5.31 0.21 7.59
N ARG A 28 -6.35 0.29 8.43
CA ARG A 28 -7.63 -0.45 8.28
C ARG A 28 -7.41 -1.95 8.16
N ASP A 29 -7.83 -2.54 7.05
CA ASP A 29 -7.76 -3.97 6.73
C ASP A 29 -6.34 -4.53 6.93
N ASP A 30 -5.27 -3.73 6.75
CA ASP A 30 -3.91 -4.20 7.06
C ASP A 30 -3.72 -4.61 8.53
N LEU A 31 -4.34 -3.86 9.44
CA LEU A 31 -4.23 -4.09 10.89
C LEU A 31 -5.11 -5.27 11.31
N ASP A 32 -6.27 -5.41 10.67
CA ASP A 32 -7.22 -6.48 10.95
C ASP A 32 -6.73 -7.83 10.40
N ASP A 33 -6.12 -7.83 9.21
CA ASP A 33 -5.62 -9.03 8.54
C ASP A 33 -4.18 -9.39 8.95
N GLY A 34 -3.45 -8.45 9.54
CA GLY A 34 -2.11 -8.66 10.09
C GLY A 34 -0.97 -8.59 9.07
N PHE A 35 -1.22 -8.05 7.87
CA PHE A 35 -0.20 -7.81 6.84
C PHE A 35 -0.54 -6.58 5.99
N ILE A 36 0.46 -5.97 5.34
CA ILE A 36 0.26 -4.78 4.51
C ILE A 36 -0.23 -5.19 3.12
N HIS A 37 -1.44 -4.79 2.76
CA HIS A 37 -1.97 -4.97 1.42
C HIS A 37 -1.25 -4.10 0.40
N CYS A 38 -0.70 -4.74 -0.61
CA CYS A 38 -0.08 -4.08 -1.75
C CYS A 38 -0.75 -4.52 -3.05
N SER A 39 -0.69 -3.65 -4.06
CA SER A 39 -1.25 -3.89 -5.39
C SER A 39 -0.14 -3.82 -6.44
N THR A 40 -0.19 -4.69 -7.45
CA THR A 40 0.56 -4.49 -8.69
C THR A 40 -0.05 -3.35 -9.51
N THR A 41 0.71 -2.80 -10.46
CA THR A 41 0.21 -1.72 -11.34
C THR A 41 -1.11 -2.07 -12.04
N PRO A 42 -1.32 -3.29 -12.60
CA PRO A 42 -2.61 -3.66 -13.20
C PRO A 42 -3.78 -3.72 -12.20
N GLN A 43 -3.52 -3.95 -10.91
CA GLN A 43 -4.55 -4.04 -9.87
C GLN A 43 -4.99 -2.67 -9.34
N LEU A 44 -4.26 -1.59 -9.61
CA LEU A 44 -4.51 -0.26 -9.02
C LEU A 44 -5.92 0.25 -9.30
N ALA A 45 -6.39 0.18 -10.55
CA ALA A 45 -7.70 0.70 -10.93
C ALA A 45 -8.84 0.00 -10.16
N GLY A 46 -8.79 -1.33 -10.05
CA GLY A 46 -9.77 -2.11 -9.29
C GLY A 46 -9.68 -1.85 -7.79
N THR A 47 -8.46 -1.67 -7.26
CA THR A 47 -8.23 -1.37 -5.84
C THR A 47 -8.81 -0.01 -5.47
N LEU A 48 -8.56 1.02 -6.30
CA LEU A 48 -9.10 2.37 -6.11
C LEU A 48 -10.63 2.36 -6.13
N ALA A 49 -11.24 1.71 -7.11
CA ALA A 49 -12.69 1.64 -7.24
C ALA A 49 -13.36 0.90 -6.07
N LYS A 50 -12.72 -0.16 -5.56
CA LYS A 50 -13.32 -1.00 -4.50
C LYS A 50 -13.13 -0.44 -3.10
N HIS A 51 -11.99 0.17 -2.80
CA HIS A 51 -11.60 0.51 -1.43
C HIS A 51 -11.47 2.01 -1.16
N PHE A 52 -11.32 2.83 -2.21
CA PHE A 52 -11.00 4.24 -2.09
C PHE A 52 -12.01 5.16 -2.78
N GLU A 53 -13.21 4.66 -3.07
CA GLU A 53 -14.31 5.51 -3.54
C GLU A 53 -14.63 6.60 -2.51
N GLY A 54 -14.76 7.85 -2.96
CA GLY A 54 -15.06 9.01 -2.12
C GLY A 54 -13.87 9.59 -1.36
N PHE A 55 -12.64 9.10 -1.56
CA PHE A 55 -11.44 9.73 -1.00
C PHE A 55 -10.90 10.84 -1.90
N ASP A 56 -10.70 12.03 -1.34
CA ASP A 56 -10.26 13.22 -2.10
C ASP A 56 -8.74 13.30 -2.29
N ARG A 57 -7.96 12.83 -1.31
CA ARG A 57 -6.50 12.93 -1.32
C ARG A 57 -5.86 11.60 -0.96
N LEU A 58 -5.28 10.96 -1.96
CA LEU A 58 -4.61 9.67 -1.85
C LEU A 58 -3.13 9.82 -2.17
N VAL A 59 -2.32 9.02 -1.50
CA VAL A 59 -0.90 8.85 -1.75
C VAL A 59 -0.68 7.45 -2.31
N LEU A 60 0.13 7.37 -3.37
CA LEU A 60 0.60 6.12 -3.95
C LEU A 60 2.08 5.95 -3.63
N LEU A 61 2.39 5.03 -2.74
CA LEU A 61 3.76 4.61 -2.46
C LEU A 61 4.13 3.45 -3.37
N SER A 62 5.31 3.49 -3.98
CA SER A 62 5.77 2.46 -4.92
C SER A 62 7.09 1.88 -4.42
N PHE A 63 7.19 0.56 -4.42
CA PHE A 63 8.33 -0.17 -3.88
C PHE A 63 8.80 -1.23 -4.86
N ASP A 64 10.11 -1.43 -4.94
CA ASP A 64 10.68 -2.61 -5.59
C ASP A 64 10.52 -3.81 -4.66
N ALA A 65 9.71 -4.79 -5.06
CA ALA A 65 9.45 -5.96 -4.23
C ALA A 65 10.69 -6.85 -4.04
N ALA A 66 11.70 -6.78 -4.92
CA ALA A 66 12.91 -7.59 -4.79
C ALA A 66 13.83 -7.15 -3.65
N ILE A 67 13.67 -5.93 -3.13
CA ILE A 67 14.47 -5.42 -2.01
C ILE A 67 13.73 -5.44 -0.68
N LEU A 68 12.43 -5.73 -0.69
CA LEU A 68 11.61 -5.79 0.52
C LEU A 68 11.65 -7.21 1.12
N PRO A 69 11.92 -7.35 2.43
CA PRO A 69 11.74 -8.62 3.11
C PRO A 69 10.25 -8.93 3.31
N GLY A 70 9.88 -10.20 3.37
CA GLY A 70 8.54 -10.64 3.80
C GLY A 70 7.41 -10.44 2.77
N VAL A 71 7.74 -10.15 1.51
CA VAL A 71 6.72 -10.07 0.44
C VAL A 71 6.23 -11.47 0.08
N THR A 72 4.93 -11.71 0.24
CA THR A 72 4.26 -12.94 -0.20
C THR A 72 3.25 -12.61 -1.30
N TRP A 73 3.20 -13.46 -2.33
CA TRP A 73 2.26 -13.33 -3.44
C TRP A 73 1.14 -14.36 -3.28
N GLU A 74 -0.10 -13.88 -3.24
CA GLU A 74 -1.28 -14.71 -3.07
C GLU A 74 -2.18 -14.59 -4.33
N THR A 75 -2.91 -15.68 -4.64
CA THR A 75 -3.71 -15.84 -5.86
C THR A 75 -5.19 -15.59 -5.64
#